data_AF-A0A8J3FCL3-F1
#
_entry.id   AF-A0A8J3FCL3-F1
#
_cell.length_a   1.000
_cell.length_b   1.000
_cell.length_c   1.000
_cell.angle_alpha   90.00
_cell.angle_beta   90.00
_cell.angle_gamma   90.00
#
_symmetry.space_group_name_H-M   'P 1'
#
loop_
_entity.id
_entity.type
_entity.pdbx_description
1 polymer ?
#
loop_
_entity_poly.entity_id
_entity_poly.type
_entity_poly.pdbx_seq_one_letter_code
_entity_poly.pdbx_strand_id
1 'polypeptide(L)'
;MMNRPTDLALQEVQQLLDNKPPVERAVWYHILSSEKWKKEFTKNVKRKCRDYLLNDDQEMVSVIDLLHQKYVEANNPVKKQIDNRLDSILGDTKESIIQNDIVRKVCEVERLSAIPEEKLVTWANVLGALLAHDLKMAQIRRFMGAVLKVEVDVRLEGPEGFCKDQVVYLKVLLAYAAGRNKAVRPLLAVIDPMIDRIEGWKDFQQLVRFVRAVVAYHKFYGGNE
;
A
#
# COMPACT_ATOMS: atom_id res chain seq x y z
N MET A 1 -21.26 15.02 -21.47
CA MET A 1 -21.70 14.08 -20.42
C MET A 1 -20.99 12.75 -20.65
N MET A 2 -20.56 12.05 -19.60
CA MET A 2 -19.99 10.70 -19.72
C MET A 2 -21.06 9.76 -20.29
N ASN A 3 -20.70 8.87 -21.21
CA ASN A 3 -21.66 7.91 -21.76
C ASN A 3 -21.96 6.80 -20.75
N ARG A 4 -23.21 6.32 -20.70
CA ARG A 4 -23.71 5.31 -19.75
C ARG A 4 -22.82 4.05 -19.66
N PRO A 5 -22.29 3.48 -20.76
CA PRO A 5 -21.43 2.29 -20.69
C PRO A 5 -20.10 2.54 -19.96
N THR A 6 -19.54 3.75 -20.05
CA THR A 6 -18.27 4.09 -19.37
C THR A 6 -18.47 4.21 -17.87
N ASP A 7 -19.59 4.82 -17.46
CA ASP A 7 -19.93 4.94 -16.03
C ASP A 7 -20.23 3.57 -15.42
N LEU A 8 -20.92 2.69 -16.14
CA LEU A 8 -21.15 1.29 -15.72
C LEU A 8 -19.84 0.52 -15.54
N ALA A 9 -18.88 0.64 -16.47
CA ALA A 9 -17.58 -0.01 -16.33
C ALA A 9 -16.83 0.48 -15.08
N LEU A 10 -16.87 1.78 -14.78
CA LEU A 10 -16.23 2.33 -13.57
C LEU A 10 -16.92 1.86 -12.28
N GLN A 11 -18.25 1.76 -12.27
CA GLN A 11 -18.99 1.18 -11.15
C GLN A 11 -18.64 -0.29 -10.94
N GLU A 12 -18.49 -1.05 -12.02
CA GLU A 12 -18.09 -2.46 -11.98
C GLU A 12 -16.65 -2.61 -11.45
N VAL A 13 -15.72 -1.74 -11.86
CA VAL A 13 -14.36 -1.69 -11.27
C VAL A 13 -14.43 -1.50 -9.76
N GLN A 14 -15.23 -0.54 -9.29
CA GLN A 14 -15.37 -0.28 -7.86
C GLN A 14 -15.93 -1.50 -7.13
N GLN A 15 -17.02 -2.09 -7.64
CA GLN A 15 -17.64 -3.28 -7.04
C GLN A 15 -16.68 -4.47 -6.97
N LEU A 16 -15.92 -4.71 -8.05
CA LEU A 16 -14.94 -5.80 -8.07
C LEU A 16 -13.80 -5.56 -7.10
N LEU A 17 -13.31 -4.32 -6.99
CA LEU A 17 -12.33 -3.96 -5.98
C LEU A 17 -12.90 -4.21 -4.58
N ASP A 18 -14.11 -3.74 -4.26
CA ASP A 18 -14.68 -3.88 -2.92
C ASP A 18 -14.84 -5.33 -2.46
N ASN A 19 -15.10 -6.26 -3.39
CA ASN A 19 -15.29 -7.68 -3.11
C ASN A 19 -13.99 -8.50 -3.04
N LYS A 20 -12.84 -7.91 -3.40
CA LYS A 20 -11.55 -8.61 -3.43
C LYS A 20 -10.85 -8.61 -2.07
N PRO A 21 -10.00 -9.62 -1.78
CA PRO A 21 -9.17 -9.62 -0.59
C PRO A 21 -8.15 -8.45 -0.61
N PRO A 22 -7.68 -7.97 0.56
CA PRO A 22 -6.87 -6.75 0.65
C PRO A 22 -5.62 -6.74 -0.23
N VAL A 23 -4.94 -7.89 -0.36
CA VAL A 23 -3.74 -8.02 -1.22
C VAL A 23 -4.11 -7.77 -2.68
N GLU A 24 -5.16 -8.41 -3.19
CA GLU A 24 -5.58 -8.24 -4.58
C GLU A 24 -6.02 -6.80 -4.86
N ARG A 25 -6.76 -6.18 -3.93
CA ARG A 25 -7.13 -4.75 -4.04
C ARG A 25 -5.90 -3.84 -4.13
N ALA A 26 -4.89 -4.08 -3.30
CA ALA A 26 -3.66 -3.28 -3.30
C ALA A 26 -2.84 -3.45 -4.58
N VAL A 27 -2.77 -4.68 -5.13
CA VAL A 27 -2.10 -4.93 -6.41
C VAL A 27 -2.87 -4.28 -7.55
N TRP A 28 -4.20 -4.37 -7.57
CA TRP A 28 -5.01 -3.67 -8.58
C TRP A 28 -4.89 -2.16 -8.48
N TYR A 29 -4.89 -1.59 -7.27
CA TYR A 29 -4.54 -0.19 -7.05
C TYR A 29 -3.19 0.14 -7.71
N HIS A 30 -2.15 -0.65 -7.47
CA HIS A 30 -0.83 -0.42 -8.03
C HIS A 30 -0.83 -0.49 -9.58
N ILE A 31 -1.53 -1.48 -10.16
CA ILE A 31 -1.64 -1.65 -11.61
C ILE A 31 -2.37 -0.45 -12.24
N LEU A 32 -3.53 -0.09 -11.70
CA LEU A 32 -4.43 0.93 -12.25
C LEU A 32 -3.94 2.36 -12.02
N SER A 33 -3.15 2.60 -10.97
CA SER A 33 -2.51 3.90 -10.77
C SER A 33 -1.40 4.17 -11.80
N SER A 34 -0.87 3.12 -12.45
CA SER A 34 0.15 3.30 -13.50
C SER A 34 -0.46 3.72 -14.84
N GLU A 35 0.06 4.76 -15.50
CA GLU A 35 -0.45 5.20 -16.83
C GLU A 35 -0.34 4.13 -17.94
N LYS A 36 0.42 3.05 -17.69
CA LYS A 36 0.73 2.02 -18.70
C LYS A 36 -0.51 1.29 -19.20
N TRP A 37 -1.50 1.06 -18.34
CA TRP A 37 -2.74 0.38 -18.75
C TRP A 37 -3.55 1.22 -19.75
N LYS A 38 -3.40 2.55 -19.73
CA LYS A 38 -4.07 3.47 -20.66
C LYS A 38 -3.49 3.41 -22.09
N LYS A 39 -2.24 2.94 -22.25
CA LYS A 39 -1.50 2.94 -23.54
C LYS A 39 -1.47 1.57 -24.21
N GLU A 40 -1.25 0.49 -23.46
CA GLU A 40 -1.11 -0.87 -23.98
C GLU A 40 -1.65 -1.90 -22.97
N PHE A 41 -2.98 -2.05 -22.91
CA PHE A 41 -3.65 -2.80 -21.85
C PHE A 41 -3.33 -4.31 -21.85
N THR A 42 -3.60 -5.01 -22.95
CA THR A 42 -3.67 -6.48 -22.99
C THR A 42 -2.33 -7.17 -22.72
N LYS A 43 -1.21 -6.60 -23.17
CA LYS A 43 0.14 -7.18 -22.94
C LYS A 43 0.68 -6.82 -21.56
N ASN A 44 0.39 -5.61 -21.05
CA ASN A 44 0.98 -5.14 -19.81
C ASN A 44 0.23 -5.58 -18.56
N VAL A 45 -1.10 -5.57 -18.57
CA VAL A 45 -1.90 -5.95 -17.39
C VAL A 45 -1.84 -7.45 -17.15
N LYS A 46 -2.05 -8.29 -18.17
CA LYS A 46 -1.90 -9.75 -18.03
C LYS A 46 -0.51 -10.17 -17.56
N ARG A 47 0.54 -9.49 -18.06
CA ARG A 47 1.91 -9.71 -17.58
C ARG A 47 2.05 -9.29 -16.12
N LYS A 48 1.59 -8.09 -15.73
CA LYS A 48 1.67 -7.62 -14.34
C LYS A 48 0.88 -8.51 -13.37
N CYS A 49 -0.29 -9.00 -13.74
CA CYS A 49 -1.04 -9.96 -12.93
C CYS A 49 -0.18 -11.20 -12.64
N ARG A 50 0.51 -11.73 -13.66
CA ARG A 50 1.45 -12.84 -13.50
C ARG A 50 2.66 -12.48 -12.64
N ASP A 51 3.32 -11.36 -12.93
CA ASP A 51 4.52 -10.90 -12.22
C ASP A 51 4.25 -10.67 -10.72
N TYR A 52 3.02 -10.25 -10.40
CA TYR A 52 2.56 -9.94 -9.05
C TYR A 52 1.73 -11.04 -8.40
N LEU A 53 1.70 -12.23 -9.00
CA LEU A 53 1.04 -13.42 -8.47
C LEU A 53 -0.45 -13.20 -8.15
N LEU A 54 -1.13 -12.35 -8.92
CA LEU A 54 -2.59 -12.30 -8.90
C LEU A 54 -3.13 -13.61 -9.48
N ASN A 55 -4.12 -14.20 -8.80
CA ASN A 55 -4.91 -15.31 -9.34
C ASN A 55 -5.53 -14.92 -10.69
N ASP A 56 -6.02 -15.90 -11.46
CA ASP A 56 -6.62 -15.66 -12.79
C ASP A 56 -7.91 -14.81 -12.70
N ASP A 57 -7.72 -13.50 -12.57
CA ASP A 57 -8.75 -12.50 -12.34
C ASP A 57 -9.35 -12.03 -13.67
N GLN A 58 -9.91 -12.99 -14.40
CA GLN A 58 -10.45 -12.76 -15.75
C GLN A 58 -11.56 -11.70 -15.75
N GLU A 59 -12.33 -11.62 -14.67
CA GLU A 59 -13.42 -10.66 -14.50
C GLU A 59 -12.87 -9.23 -14.40
N MET A 60 -11.89 -8.96 -13.52
CA MET A 60 -11.29 -7.63 -13.44
C MET A 60 -10.56 -7.27 -14.74
N VAL A 61 -9.89 -8.24 -15.36
CA VAL A 61 -9.20 -8.02 -16.64
C VAL A 61 -10.19 -7.64 -17.76
N SER A 62 -11.36 -8.27 -17.84
CA SER A 62 -12.35 -7.98 -18.88
C SER A 62 -12.96 -6.60 -18.72
N VAL A 63 -13.28 -6.20 -17.48
CA VAL A 63 -13.84 -4.89 -17.16
C VAL A 63 -12.84 -3.77 -17.46
N ILE A 64 -11.56 -3.95 -17.12
CA ILE A 64 -10.55 -2.93 -17.47
C ILE A 64 -10.26 -2.93 -18.98
N ASP A 65 -10.35 -4.05 -19.69
CA ASP A 65 -10.24 -4.05 -21.16
C ASP A 65 -11.35 -3.21 -21.80
N LEU A 66 -12.59 -3.39 -21.33
CA LEU A 66 -13.72 -2.57 -21.75
C LEU A 66 -13.48 -1.08 -21.43
N LEU A 67 -13.02 -0.77 -20.22
CA LEU A 67 -12.71 0.60 -19.82
C LEU A 67 -11.60 1.20 -20.70
N HIS A 68 -10.57 0.42 -21.03
CA HIS A 68 -9.48 0.82 -21.92
C HIS A 68 -9.99 1.14 -23.33
N GLN A 69 -10.83 0.27 -23.91
CA GLN A 69 -11.44 0.51 -25.22
C GLN A 69 -12.22 1.84 -25.22
N LYS A 70 -13.05 2.06 -24.19
CA LYS A 70 -13.79 3.33 -24.03
C LYS A 70 -12.87 4.53 -23.84
N TYR A 71 -11.78 4.36 -23.11
CA TYR A 71 -10.80 5.42 -22.91
C TYR A 71 -10.12 5.80 -24.23
N VAL A 72 -9.73 4.84 -25.07
CA VAL A 72 -9.07 5.10 -26.37
C VAL A 72 -10.00 5.86 -27.32
N GLU A 73 -11.26 5.45 -27.41
CA GLU A 73 -12.31 6.06 -28.26
C GLU A 73 -12.74 7.46 -27.80
N ALA A 74 -12.50 7.81 -26.53
CA ALA A 74 -12.96 9.04 -25.93
C ALA A 74 -12.18 10.30 -26.38
N ASN A 75 -12.90 11.43 -26.44
CA ASN A 75 -12.28 12.75 -26.58
C ASN A 75 -11.65 13.21 -25.25
N ASN A 76 -10.83 14.27 -25.28
CA ASN A 76 -10.10 14.76 -24.10
C ASN A 76 -11.00 15.08 -22.89
N PRO A 77 -12.16 15.74 -23.03
CA PRO A 77 -13.06 15.97 -21.91
C PRO A 77 -13.55 14.67 -21.23
N VAL A 78 -13.90 13.65 -22.02
CA VAL A 78 -14.36 12.36 -21.47
C VAL A 78 -13.21 11.58 -20.83
N LYS A 79 -12.02 11.58 -21.44
CA LYS A 79 -10.80 11.00 -20.83
C LYS A 79 -10.54 11.56 -19.43
N LYS A 80 -10.60 12.89 -19.29
CA LYS A 80 -10.44 13.57 -18.00
C LYS A 80 -11.52 13.16 -16.99
N GLN A 81 -12.75 12.93 -17.44
CA GLN A 81 -13.81 12.44 -16.55
C GLN A 81 -13.55 11.00 -16.08
N ILE A 82 -13.07 10.13 -16.96
CA ILE A 82 -12.65 8.76 -16.61
C ILE A 82 -11.52 8.80 -15.60
N ASP A 83 -10.48 9.61 -15.87
CA ASP A 83 -9.32 9.77 -14.97
C ASP A 83 -9.76 10.21 -13.58
N ASN A 84 -10.52 11.31 -13.48
CA ASN A 84 -11.00 11.81 -12.19
C ASN A 84 -11.84 10.78 -11.42
N ARG A 85 -12.68 10.01 -12.12
CA ARG A 85 -13.54 9.00 -11.50
C ARG A 85 -12.72 7.81 -11.00
N LEU A 86 -11.78 7.34 -11.82
CA LEU A 86 -10.89 6.25 -11.44
C LEU A 86 -9.98 6.67 -10.28
N ASP A 87 -9.41 7.87 -10.31
CA ASP A 87 -8.58 8.40 -9.23
C ASP A 87 -9.36 8.47 -7.90
N SER A 88 -10.65 8.83 -7.94
CA SER A 88 -11.53 8.78 -6.77
C SER A 88 -11.69 7.35 -6.25
N ILE A 89 -12.04 6.39 -7.13
CA ILE A 89 -12.20 4.98 -6.76
C ILE A 89 -10.92 4.41 -6.14
N LEU A 90 -9.76 4.69 -6.75
CA LEU A 90 -8.47 4.22 -6.29
C LEU A 90 -8.06 4.89 -4.96
N GLY A 91 -8.38 6.16 -4.78
CA GLY A 91 -8.20 6.89 -3.52
C GLY A 91 -9.01 6.27 -2.39
N ASP A 92 -10.30 6.03 -2.62
CA ASP A 92 -11.20 5.41 -1.64
C ASP A 92 -10.78 3.97 -1.33
N THR A 93 -10.36 3.21 -2.34
CA THR A 93 -9.83 1.85 -2.18
C THR A 93 -8.58 1.85 -1.29
N LYS A 94 -7.62 2.74 -1.57
CA LYS A 94 -6.40 2.87 -0.77
C LYS A 94 -6.71 3.22 0.69
N GLU A 95 -7.58 4.21 0.92
CA GLU A 95 -7.94 4.63 2.27
C GLU A 95 -8.67 3.52 3.02
N SER A 96 -9.63 2.85 2.37
CA SER A 96 -10.36 1.72 2.93
C SER A 96 -9.43 0.57 3.33
N ILE A 97 -8.45 0.21 2.49
CA ILE A 97 -7.46 -0.81 2.82
C ILE A 97 -6.66 -0.41 4.07
N ILE A 98 -6.13 0.82 4.11
CA ILE A 98 -5.31 1.29 5.23
C ILE A 98 -6.12 1.29 6.53
N GLN A 99 -7.29 1.91 6.52
CA GLN A 99 -8.08 2.11 7.74
C GLN A 99 -8.76 0.82 8.19
N ASN A 100 -9.44 0.11 7.28
CA ASN A 100 -10.34 -0.96 7.65
C ASN A 100 -9.66 -2.33 7.73
N ASP A 101 -8.60 -2.56 6.94
CA ASP A 101 -7.91 -3.86 6.90
C ASP A 101 -6.67 -3.94 7.77
N ILE A 102 -6.01 -2.80 8.01
CA ILE A 102 -4.75 -2.71 8.76
C ILE A 102 -4.96 -1.97 10.08
N VAL A 103 -5.21 -0.65 10.04
CA VAL A 103 -5.22 0.21 11.24
C VAL A 103 -6.23 -0.27 12.27
N ARG A 104 -7.48 -0.50 11.86
CA ARG A 104 -8.52 -1.01 12.76
C ARG A 104 -8.08 -2.29 13.49
N LYS A 105 -7.48 -3.25 12.78
CA LYS A 105 -7.03 -4.52 13.36
C LYS A 105 -5.81 -4.37 14.27
N VAL A 106 -4.92 -3.41 13.97
CA VAL A 106 -3.80 -3.05 14.87
C VAL A 106 -4.36 -2.42 16.15
N CYS A 107 -5.38 -1.58 16.06
CA CYS A 107 -5.99 -0.95 17.22
C CYS A 107 -6.77 -1.92 18.13
N GLU A 108 -7.21 -3.06 17.60
CA GLU A 108 -7.91 -4.12 18.34
C GLU A 108 -6.98 -4.93 19.25
N VAL A 109 -5.66 -4.92 19.03
CA VAL A 109 -4.70 -5.64 19.88
C VAL A 109 -4.10 -4.75 20.95
N GLU A 110 -3.77 -5.34 22.10
CA GLU A 110 -3.07 -4.62 23.18
C GLU A 110 -1.59 -4.42 22.85
N ARG A 111 -0.93 -5.45 22.31
CA ARG A 111 0.51 -5.47 22.00
C ARG A 111 0.78 -5.90 20.57
N LEU A 112 1.81 -5.33 19.94
CA LEU A 112 2.16 -5.64 18.57
C LEU A 112 2.58 -7.11 18.40
N SER A 113 3.23 -7.70 19.41
CA SER A 113 3.60 -9.12 19.41
C SER A 113 2.45 -10.11 19.53
N ALA A 114 1.22 -9.63 19.80
CA ALA A 114 0.01 -10.46 19.75
C ALA A 114 -0.48 -10.73 18.31
N ILE A 115 0.02 -9.97 17.33
CA ILE A 115 -0.38 -10.11 15.94
C ILE A 115 0.35 -11.32 15.33
N PRO A 116 -0.35 -12.28 14.69
CA PRO A 116 0.30 -13.38 14.00
C PRO A 116 1.23 -12.89 12.89
N GLU A 117 2.40 -13.53 12.75
CA GLU A 117 3.40 -13.18 11.74
C GLU A 117 2.82 -13.20 10.31
N GLU A 118 1.97 -14.17 9.99
CA GLU A 118 1.28 -14.26 8.69
C GLU A 118 0.44 -13.01 8.38
N LYS A 119 -0.19 -12.41 9.40
CA LYS A 119 -0.97 -11.18 9.24
C LYS A 119 -0.05 -9.97 9.01
N LEU A 120 1.06 -9.88 9.74
CA LEU A 120 2.07 -8.82 9.52
C LEU A 120 2.64 -8.88 8.11
N VAL A 121 2.99 -10.08 7.62
CA VAL A 121 3.47 -10.28 6.25
C VAL A 121 2.41 -9.89 5.24
N THR A 122 1.14 -10.26 5.47
CA THR A 122 0.02 -9.87 4.60
C THR A 122 -0.14 -8.35 4.53
N TRP A 123 -0.12 -7.65 5.67
CA TRP A 123 -0.22 -6.19 5.70
C TRP A 123 1.01 -5.51 5.10
N ALA A 124 2.20 -6.07 5.28
CA ALA A 124 3.42 -5.55 4.68
C ALA A 124 3.38 -5.68 3.15
N ASN A 125 2.81 -6.79 2.65
CA ASN A 125 2.56 -7.00 1.23
C ASN A 125 1.63 -5.93 0.66
N VAL A 126 0.46 -5.77 1.29
CA VAL A 126 -0.53 -4.73 0.96
C VAL A 126 0.11 -3.34 0.93
N LEU A 127 0.78 -2.95 2.03
CA LEU A 127 1.37 -1.62 2.14
C LEU A 127 2.50 -1.42 1.13
N GLY A 128 3.32 -2.45 0.88
CA GLY A 128 4.35 -2.44 -0.16
C GLY A 128 3.79 -2.15 -1.55
N ALA A 129 2.68 -2.80 -1.93
CA ALA A 129 1.99 -2.56 -3.20
C ALA A 129 1.45 -1.12 -3.31
N LEU A 130 0.76 -0.65 -2.27
CA LEU A 130 0.20 0.71 -2.24
C LEU A 130 1.27 1.80 -2.34
N LEU A 131 2.43 1.58 -1.71
CA LEU A 131 3.54 2.53 -1.70
C LEU A 131 4.39 2.49 -2.97
N ALA A 132 4.43 1.36 -3.69
CA ALA A 132 5.30 1.17 -4.86
C ALA A 132 5.01 2.16 -6.00
N HIS A 133 3.80 2.70 -6.07
CA HIS A 133 3.44 3.71 -7.06
C HIS A 133 3.94 5.12 -6.68
N ASP A 134 3.67 5.55 -5.45
CA ASP A 134 3.78 6.96 -5.05
C ASP A 134 5.10 7.28 -4.33
N LEU A 135 5.71 6.30 -3.68
CA LEU A 135 6.81 6.51 -2.74
C LEU A 135 8.12 5.93 -3.27
N LYS A 136 9.17 6.76 -3.30
CA LYS A 136 10.51 6.32 -3.70
C LYS A 136 11.13 5.40 -2.66
N MET A 137 11.87 4.39 -3.11
CA MET A 137 12.54 3.43 -2.23
C MET A 137 13.49 4.12 -1.25
N ALA A 138 14.21 5.15 -1.70
CA ALA A 138 15.11 5.92 -0.85
C ALA A 138 14.40 6.58 0.36
N GLN A 139 13.10 6.86 0.29
CA GLN A 139 12.35 7.39 1.43
C GLN A 139 12.02 6.31 2.45
N ILE A 140 11.60 5.12 1.99
CA ILE A 140 11.33 3.98 2.87
C ILE A 140 12.62 3.49 3.53
N ARG A 141 13.72 3.39 2.77
CA ARG A 141 15.04 2.98 3.29
C ARG A 141 15.58 3.93 4.36
N ARG A 142 15.34 5.24 4.23
CA ARG A 142 15.73 6.21 5.26
C ARG A 142 15.01 5.97 6.58
N PHE A 143 13.69 5.73 6.52
CA PHE A 143 12.93 5.38 7.72
C PHE A 143 13.37 4.02 8.30
N MET A 144 13.54 3.01 7.45
CA MET A 144 14.09 1.72 7.87
C MET A 144 15.46 1.87 8.55
N GLY A 145 16.34 2.73 8.04
CA GLY A 145 17.64 3.01 8.67
C GLY A 145 17.50 3.55 10.10
N ALA A 146 16.53 4.43 10.37
CA ALA A 146 16.25 4.92 11.71
C ALA A 146 15.73 3.79 12.64
N VAL A 147 14.83 2.95 12.14
CA VAL A 147 14.33 1.77 12.87
C VAL A 147 15.47 0.78 13.19
N LEU A 148 16.32 0.49 12.20
CA LEU A 148 17.45 -0.44 12.36
C LEU A 148 18.51 0.10 13.32
N LYS A 149 18.69 1.42 13.38
CA LYS A 149 19.58 2.03 14.38
C LYS A 149 19.14 1.69 15.79
N VAL A 150 17.85 1.87 16.10
CA VAL A 150 17.29 1.50 17.42
C VAL A 150 17.45 -0.01 17.67
N GLU A 151 17.27 -0.87 16.66
CA GLU A 151 17.52 -2.31 16.79
C GLU A 151 18.98 -2.63 17.16
N VAL A 152 19.94 -1.94 16.52
CA VAL A 152 21.38 -2.13 16.78
C VAL A 152 21.75 -1.65 18.18
N ASP A 153 21.27 -0.47 18.59
CA ASP A 153 21.56 0.12 19.90
C ASP A 153 21.12 -0.84 21.03
N VAL A 154 19.89 -1.37 20.95
CA VAL A 154 19.36 -2.34 21.92
C VAL A 154 20.10 -3.69 21.89
N ARG A 155 20.57 -4.14 20.72
CA ARG A 155 21.36 -5.39 20.63
C ARG A 155 22.73 -5.27 21.28
N LEU A 156 23.32 -4.08 21.30
CA LEU A 156 24.63 -3.82 21.94
C LEU A 156 24.50 -3.74 23.47
N GLU A 157 23.41 -3.14 23.96
CA GLU A 157 23.16 -2.95 25.40
C GLU A 157 22.44 -4.14 26.05
N GLY A 158 21.81 -5.00 25.24
CA GLY A 158 20.94 -6.08 25.68
C GLY A 158 19.47 -5.65 25.79
N PRO A 159 18.51 -6.59 25.95
CA PRO A 159 17.08 -6.27 25.98
C PRO A 159 16.67 -5.26 27.06
N GLU A 160 17.42 -5.20 28.16
CA GLU A 160 17.25 -4.25 29.27
C GLU A 160 17.51 -2.78 28.82
N GLY A 161 18.31 -2.59 27.77
CA GLY A 161 18.56 -1.27 27.15
C GLY A 161 17.44 -0.79 26.23
N PHE A 162 16.35 -1.54 26.09
CA PHE A 162 15.22 -1.11 25.27
C PHE A 162 14.55 0.14 25.85
N CYS A 163 14.59 1.23 25.08
CA CYS A 163 13.97 2.50 25.45
C CYS A 163 12.75 2.79 24.58
N LYS A 164 11.56 2.79 25.19
CA LYS A 164 10.29 3.10 24.51
C LYS A 164 10.29 4.50 23.89
N ASP A 165 10.93 5.47 24.53
CA ASP A 165 10.99 6.86 24.06
C ASP A 165 11.73 6.98 22.70
N GLN A 166 12.77 6.17 22.48
CA GLN A 166 13.47 6.12 21.19
C GLN A 166 12.55 5.64 20.06
N VAL A 167 11.67 4.69 20.36
CA VAL A 167 10.68 4.16 19.41
C VAL A 167 9.58 5.20 19.15
N VAL A 168 9.08 5.87 20.20
CA VAL A 168 8.09 6.96 20.06
C VAL A 168 8.65 8.09 19.20
N TYR A 169 9.94 8.40 19.31
CA TYR A 169 10.60 9.41 18.47
C TYR A 169 10.55 9.09 16.96
N LEU A 170 10.45 7.80 16.57
CA LEU A 170 10.28 7.41 15.17
C LEU A 170 8.98 8.00 14.57
N LYS A 171 7.93 8.21 15.38
CA LYS A 171 6.68 8.87 14.97
C LYS A 171 6.97 10.30 14.47
N VAL A 172 7.81 11.04 15.19
CA VAL A 172 8.19 12.42 14.84
C VAL A 172 8.93 12.47 13.51
N LEU A 173 9.89 11.57 13.31
CA LEU A 173 10.65 11.48 12.05
C LEU A 173 9.73 11.18 10.87
N LEU A 174 8.78 10.27 11.06
CA LEU A 174 7.84 9.87 10.01
C LEU A 174 6.79 10.95 9.74
N ALA A 175 6.29 11.64 10.77
CA ALA A 175 5.40 12.79 10.66
C ALA A 175 6.06 13.95 9.89
N TYR A 176 7.31 14.27 10.20
CA TYR A 176 8.08 15.28 9.46
C TYR A 176 8.25 14.88 7.99
N ALA A 177 8.62 13.62 7.72
CA ALA A 177 8.73 13.10 6.36
C ALA A 177 7.40 13.18 5.59
N ALA A 178 6.27 12.90 6.25
CA ALA A 178 4.92 13.00 5.69
C ALA A 178 4.45 14.45 5.46
N GLY A 179 4.92 15.39 6.28
CA GLY A 179 4.71 16.83 6.06
C GLY A 179 5.46 17.33 4.83
N ARG A 180 6.67 16.81 4.59
CA ARG A 180 7.50 17.15 3.42
C ARG A 180 7.08 16.44 2.14
N ASN A 181 6.58 15.20 2.25
CA ASN A 181 6.11 14.41 1.13
C ASN A 181 4.82 13.65 1.50
N LYS A 182 3.70 14.03 0.87
CA LYS A 182 2.40 13.40 1.11
C LYS A 182 2.39 11.91 0.78
N ALA A 183 3.25 11.41 -0.12
CA ALA A 183 3.34 9.99 -0.43
C ALA A 183 3.82 9.12 0.75
N VAL A 184 4.38 9.73 1.81
CA VAL A 184 4.78 9.03 3.05
C VAL A 184 3.59 8.84 4.00
N ARG A 185 2.49 9.59 3.84
CA ARG A 185 1.33 9.53 4.74
C ARG A 185 0.74 8.12 4.91
N PRO A 186 0.61 7.27 3.86
CA PRO A 186 0.15 5.91 4.04
C PRO A 186 1.05 5.07 4.96
N LEU A 187 2.38 5.25 4.85
CA LEU A 187 3.34 4.59 5.74
C LEU A 187 3.17 5.08 7.18
N LEU A 188 3.02 6.40 7.37
CA LEU A 188 2.74 6.99 8.69
C LEU A 188 1.44 6.43 9.29
N ALA A 189 0.35 6.42 8.53
CA ALA A 189 -0.96 5.98 9.00
C ALA A 189 -0.95 4.54 9.53
N VAL A 190 -0.09 3.66 9.00
CA VAL A 190 0.07 2.29 9.49
C VAL A 190 1.06 2.18 10.64
N ILE A 191 2.22 2.83 10.53
CA ILE A 191 3.31 2.69 11.51
C ILE A 191 3.00 3.41 12.83
N ASP A 192 2.31 4.54 12.78
CA ASP A 192 1.95 5.33 13.96
C ASP A 192 1.15 4.52 14.99
N PRO A 193 0.01 3.88 14.64
CA PRO A 193 -0.73 3.04 15.57
C PRO A 193 0.02 1.75 15.92
N MET A 194 0.93 1.24 15.07
CA MET A 194 1.76 0.09 15.43
C MET A 194 2.76 0.43 16.54
N ILE A 195 3.36 1.64 16.51
CA ILE A 195 4.27 2.12 17.56
C ILE A 195 3.52 2.24 18.89
N ASP A 196 2.26 2.66 18.88
CA ASP A 196 1.43 2.74 20.08
C ASP A 196 1.16 1.37 20.74
N ARG A 197 1.45 0.26 20.05
CA ARG A 197 1.33 -1.11 20.57
C ARG A 197 2.66 -1.72 21.01
N ILE A 198 3.72 -0.93 21.09
CA ILE A 198 5.04 -1.40 21.51
C ILE A 198 5.22 -1.14 23.00
N GLU A 199 5.23 -2.22 23.78
CA GLU A 199 5.49 -2.15 25.23
C GLU A 199 6.88 -2.68 25.61
N GLY A 200 7.55 -3.41 24.71
CA GLY A 200 8.89 -3.90 24.95
C GLY A 200 9.63 -4.37 23.71
N TRP A 201 10.82 -4.92 23.93
CA TRP A 201 11.73 -5.36 22.88
C TRP A 201 11.08 -6.33 21.87
N LYS A 202 10.29 -7.30 22.35
CA LYS A 202 9.62 -8.28 21.49
C LYS A 202 8.62 -7.64 20.52
N ASP A 203 7.88 -6.62 20.98
CA ASP A 203 6.95 -5.87 20.12
C ASP A 203 7.74 -5.06 19.09
N PHE A 204 8.81 -4.40 19.51
CA PHE A 204 9.66 -3.65 18.59
C PHE A 204 10.31 -4.53 17.51
N GLN A 205 10.73 -5.75 17.86
CA GLN A 205 11.23 -6.71 16.87
C GLN A 205 10.17 -7.04 15.80
N GLN A 206 8.89 -7.07 16.15
CA GLN A 206 7.82 -7.25 15.16
C GLN A 206 7.69 -6.05 14.23
N LEU A 207 7.81 -4.82 14.76
CA LEU A 207 7.84 -3.63 13.93
C LEU A 207 9.02 -3.66 12.94
N VAL A 208 10.21 -4.06 13.40
CA VAL A 208 11.40 -4.18 12.55
C VAL A 208 11.15 -5.17 11.40
N ARG A 209 10.61 -6.36 11.70
CA ARG A 209 10.27 -7.37 10.69
C ARG A 209 9.25 -6.84 9.69
N PHE A 210 8.20 -6.18 10.18
CA PHE A 210 7.18 -5.56 9.35
C PHE A 210 7.78 -4.53 8.38
N VAL A 211 8.60 -3.59 8.87
CA VAL A 211 9.23 -2.56 8.03
C VAL A 211 10.16 -3.17 6.97
N ARG A 212 10.94 -4.21 7.32
CA ARG A 212 11.76 -4.96 6.36
C ARG A 212 10.91 -5.62 5.28
N ALA A 213 9.79 -6.25 5.66
CA ALA A 213 8.86 -6.87 4.72
C ALA A 213 8.23 -5.83 3.78
N VAL A 214 7.82 -4.66 4.28
CA VAL A 214 7.30 -3.55 3.46
C VAL A 214 8.31 -3.13 2.39
N VAL A 215 9.59 -3.01 2.74
CA VAL A 215 10.67 -2.66 1.79
C VAL A 215 10.83 -3.75 0.74
N ALA A 216 10.78 -5.03 1.14
CA ALA A 216 10.87 -6.16 0.22
C ALA A 216 9.71 -6.18 -0.78
N TYR A 217 8.47 -6.03 -0.31
CA TYR A 217 7.30 -5.99 -1.18
C TYR A 217 7.24 -4.74 -2.04
N HIS A 218 7.63 -3.58 -1.52
CA HIS A 218 7.79 -2.36 -2.33
C HIS A 218 8.73 -2.59 -3.52
N LYS A 219 9.88 -3.26 -3.29
CA LYS A 219 10.80 -3.67 -4.36
C LYS A 219 10.15 -4.66 -5.32
N PHE A 220 9.46 -5.66 -4.80
CA PHE A 220 8.77 -6.70 -5.59
C PHE A 220 7.75 -6.08 -6.57
N TYR A 221 7.00 -5.07 -6.13
CA TYR A 221 6.06 -4.33 -6.97
C TYR A 221 6.70 -3.29 -7.89
N GLY A 222 8.03 -3.30 -8.03
CA GLY A 222 8.74 -2.43 -8.97
C GLY A 222 8.87 -0.98 -8.49
N GLY A 223 8.80 -0.76 -7.17
CA GLY A 223 9.12 0.54 -6.58
C GLY A 223 10.53 0.98 -6.98
N ASN A 224 10.62 2.15 -7.61
CA ASN A 224 11.88 2.71 -8.10
C ASN A 224 12.70 3.37 -6.98
N GLU A 225 14.00 3.54 -7.22
CA GLU A 225 14.92 4.27 -6.33
C GLU A 225 14.57 5.75 -6.17
#